data_AF-A0ABD5S8S6-F1
#
_entry.id   AF-A0ABD5S8S6-F1
#
_cell.length_a   1.000
_cell.length_b   1.000
_cell.length_c   1.000
_cell.angle_alpha   90.00
_cell.angle_beta   90.00
_cell.angle_gamma   90.00
#
_symmetry.space_group_name_H-M   'P 1'
#
loop_
_entity.id
_entity.type
_entity.pdbx_description
1 polymer ?
#
loop_
_entity_poly.entity_id
_entity_poly.type
_entity_poly.pdbx_seq_one_letter_code
_entity_poly.pdbx_strand_id
1 'polypeptide(L)'
;MKGTDRTDEHGDGTADDEPPEWAKERAREIVEAGSPDGDAAVDGDTDDTGGATTVQEEAADRVPDVPVEVVEEAERLTRLAREATDPDAAAHYRERRDELVTDHEYTPRLREDDDTLVLYPAEWMESGTVRMDRIEDTDRAVEVSLSGPGDADRYREIAAYNDAVVDAVADRAADVHAETARTFAAFMSNHYVRHVDDATPAIREEFREEYLPRNGWPTDEQLARVEESLTTVESVARDVEEPEIEDPEIEKPNIEGSGPDEPEI
;
A
#
# COMPACT_ATOMS: atom_id res chain seq x y z
N MET A 1 7.49 71.82 21.19
CA MET A 1 7.05 70.86 20.13
C MET A 1 8.14 69.82 19.92
N LYS A 2 7.72 68.55 19.89
CA LYS A 2 8.40 67.33 19.43
C LYS A 2 9.81 67.05 19.94
N GLY A 3 9.86 66.17 20.94
CA GLY A 3 10.93 65.18 21.07
C GLY A 3 10.49 63.85 20.46
N THR A 4 11.44 63.14 19.89
CA THR A 4 11.71 61.69 19.98
C THR A 4 12.58 61.31 18.79
N ASP A 5 13.78 60.83 19.06
CA ASP A 5 14.30 59.67 18.34
C ASP A 5 15.27 58.95 19.29
N ARG A 6 15.05 57.65 19.46
CA ARG A 6 15.71 56.77 20.42
C ARG A 6 16.38 55.69 19.59
N THR A 7 17.69 55.63 19.70
CA THR A 7 18.56 54.62 19.10
C THR A 7 18.51 53.33 19.92
N ASP A 8 18.40 52.20 19.20
CA ASP A 8 18.84 50.81 19.40
C ASP A 8 18.95 50.21 20.81
N GLU A 9 18.46 48.97 21.00
CA GLU A 9 19.25 47.78 21.44
C GLU A 9 18.51 46.46 21.07
N HIS A 10 19.28 45.46 20.64
CA HIS A 10 18.90 44.07 20.34
C HIS A 10 18.68 43.20 21.60
N GLY A 11 17.88 42.14 21.46
CA GLY A 11 17.79 40.97 22.37
C GLY A 11 16.33 40.55 22.56
N ASP A 12 15.92 39.30 22.65
CA ASP A 12 16.49 37.95 22.61
C ASP A 12 15.26 37.02 22.57
N GLY A 13 15.37 35.85 21.95
CA GLY A 13 14.26 34.91 21.84
C GLY A 13 13.89 34.31 23.20
N THR A 14 12.59 34.28 23.48
CA THR A 14 11.83 33.25 24.23
C THR A 14 10.48 33.88 24.57
N ALA A 15 9.48 33.69 23.71
CA ALA A 15 8.10 33.79 24.15
C ALA A 15 7.72 32.41 24.67
N ASP A 16 7.35 32.36 25.95
CA ASP A 16 6.75 31.23 26.64
C ASP A 16 5.69 30.55 25.77
N ASP A 17 6.03 29.37 25.24
CA ASP A 17 5.07 28.41 24.71
C ASP A 17 4.52 27.62 25.90
N GLU A 18 3.70 28.30 26.71
CA GLU A 18 2.91 27.61 27.71
C GLU A 18 1.79 26.87 26.96
N PRO A 19 1.76 25.52 26.99
CA PRO A 19 0.81 24.77 26.20
C PRO A 19 -0.62 25.12 26.62
N PRO A 20 -1.55 25.24 25.67
CA PRO A 20 -2.93 25.63 25.94
C PRO A 20 -3.58 24.68 26.96
N GLU A 21 -4.50 25.20 27.78
CA GLU A 21 -5.02 24.50 28.96
C GLU A 21 -5.62 23.11 28.66
N TRP A 22 -6.14 22.90 27.45
CA TRP A 22 -6.63 21.60 26.99
C TRP A 22 -5.53 20.52 26.91
N ALA A 23 -4.28 20.90 26.61
CA ALA A 23 -3.14 19.99 26.55
C ALA A 23 -2.62 19.61 27.94
N LYS A 24 -2.72 20.53 28.92
CA LYS A 24 -2.38 20.24 30.33
C LYS A 24 -3.40 19.29 30.98
N GLU A 25 -4.66 19.35 30.56
CA GLU A 25 -5.72 18.47 31.05
C GLU A 25 -5.52 17.02 30.57
N ARG A 26 -5.14 16.83 29.29
CA ARG A 26 -4.81 15.52 28.72
C ARG A 26 -3.57 14.86 29.33
N ALA A 27 -2.54 15.65 29.65
CA ALA A 27 -1.33 15.13 30.30
C ALA A 27 -1.60 14.60 31.72
N ARG A 28 -2.61 15.14 32.43
CA ARG A 28 -3.01 14.65 33.76
C ARG A 28 -3.82 13.36 33.67
N GLU A 29 -4.68 13.24 32.66
CA GLU A 29 -5.51 12.05 32.43
C GLU A 29 -4.66 10.79 32.19
N ILE A 30 -3.54 10.93 31.46
CA ILE A 30 -2.61 9.81 31.16
C ILE A 30 -1.82 9.35 32.39
N VAL A 31 -1.54 10.26 33.33
CA VAL A 31 -0.84 9.92 34.59
C VAL A 31 -1.79 9.29 35.62
N GLU A 32 -3.08 9.62 35.57
CA GLU A 32 -4.11 9.07 36.47
C GLU A 32 -4.56 7.66 36.03
N ALA A 33 -4.51 7.35 34.73
CA ALA A 33 -4.68 6.01 34.19
C ALA A 33 -3.38 5.18 34.30
N GLY A 34 -2.98 4.85 35.53
CA GLY A 34 -1.75 4.12 35.83
C GLY A 34 -1.56 2.84 34.99
N SER A 35 -0.39 2.74 34.36
CA SER A 35 0.18 1.46 33.91
C SER A 35 0.57 0.58 35.10
N PRO A 36 0.42 -0.74 34.96
CA PRO A 36 1.37 -1.71 35.52
C PRO A 36 1.95 -2.56 34.38
N ASP A 37 3.27 -2.57 34.15
CA ASP A 37 4.27 -3.47 34.78
C ASP A 37 3.84 -4.95 34.70
N GLY A 38 4.59 -5.91 34.14
CA GLY A 38 6.02 -6.15 34.27
C GLY A 38 6.24 -7.47 35.06
N ASP A 39 6.92 -8.44 34.41
CA ASP A 39 7.61 -9.62 34.98
C ASP A 39 6.83 -10.83 35.56
N ALA A 40 7.06 -12.03 34.98
CA ALA A 40 7.16 -13.30 35.71
C ALA A 40 7.73 -14.43 34.82
N ALA A 41 8.97 -14.83 35.09
CA ALA A 41 9.56 -16.11 34.73
C ALA A 41 9.01 -17.28 35.59
N VAL A 42 9.11 -18.53 35.09
CA VAL A 42 9.06 -19.87 35.75
C VAL A 42 8.69 -20.88 34.66
N ASP A 43 9.22 -22.10 34.49
CA ASP A 43 10.35 -22.86 35.00
C ASP A 43 10.61 -23.97 33.97
N GLY A 44 11.84 -24.48 33.92
CA GLY A 44 12.19 -25.64 33.10
C GLY A 44 11.86 -26.99 33.73
N ASP A 45 11.93 -28.01 32.87
CA ASP A 45 12.22 -29.44 33.09
C ASP A 45 11.10 -30.40 32.66
N THR A 46 11.34 -31.13 31.56
CA THR A 46 11.46 -32.60 31.59
C THR A 46 12.05 -33.10 30.27
N ASP A 47 13.09 -33.92 30.42
CA ASP A 47 13.81 -34.68 29.41
C ASP A 47 13.14 -36.05 29.13
N ASP A 48 13.61 -36.73 28.08
CA ASP A 48 13.38 -38.16 27.72
C ASP A 48 12.13 -38.44 26.84
N THR A 49 12.16 -39.12 25.69
CA THR A 49 13.05 -40.18 25.20
C THR A 49 13.02 -40.21 23.66
N GLY A 50 14.17 -40.50 23.03
CA GLY A 50 14.27 -40.74 21.59
C GLY A 50 13.46 -41.94 21.08
N GLY A 51 12.85 -41.75 19.91
CA GLY A 51 12.23 -42.80 19.11
C GLY A 51 12.35 -42.46 17.63
N ALA A 52 13.45 -42.88 17.00
CA ALA A 52 13.63 -42.77 15.57
C ALA A 52 12.53 -43.54 14.83
N THR A 53 11.68 -42.80 14.13
CA THR A 53 11.00 -43.27 12.92
C THR A 53 11.24 -42.20 11.88
N THR A 54 12.18 -42.47 11.00
CA THR A 54 12.40 -41.74 9.74
C THR A 54 11.12 -41.81 8.91
N VAL A 55 10.38 -40.71 8.88
CA VAL A 55 9.48 -40.35 7.78
C VAL A 55 9.43 -38.82 7.73
N GLN A 56 10.08 -38.27 6.70
CA GLN A 56 9.88 -36.94 6.14
C GLN A 56 10.31 -35.75 7.03
N GLU A 57 11.63 -35.55 7.13
CA GLU A 57 12.18 -34.20 7.19
C GLU A 57 11.90 -33.54 5.83
N GLU A 58 10.83 -32.73 5.67
CA GLU A 58 10.73 -31.59 4.71
C GLU A 58 9.47 -30.72 5.00
N ALA A 59 8.99 -30.61 6.24
CA ALA A 59 7.72 -29.94 6.57
C ALA A 59 7.84 -28.88 7.67
N ALA A 60 8.93 -28.11 7.69
CA ALA A 60 9.22 -27.22 8.82
C ALA A 60 9.34 -25.71 8.50
N ASP A 61 9.09 -25.27 7.26
CA ASP A 61 9.21 -23.83 6.87
C ASP A 61 8.52 -23.51 5.53
N ARG A 62 7.28 -23.98 5.28
CA ARG A 62 6.69 -23.86 3.93
C ARG A 62 5.94 -22.56 3.75
N VAL A 63 6.66 -21.58 3.19
CA VAL A 63 6.11 -20.57 2.25
C VAL A 63 5.19 -21.28 1.24
N PRO A 64 4.12 -20.65 0.72
CA PRO A 64 3.24 -21.25 -0.28
C PRO A 64 3.98 -22.06 -1.33
N ASP A 65 3.45 -23.24 -1.70
CA ASP A 65 4.08 -24.18 -2.66
C ASP A 65 4.07 -23.63 -4.12
N VAL A 66 3.63 -22.39 -4.31
CA VAL A 66 3.55 -21.66 -5.58
C VAL A 66 4.65 -20.58 -5.65
N PRO A 67 5.40 -20.48 -6.76
CA PRO A 67 6.41 -19.43 -6.93
C PRO A 67 5.80 -18.02 -6.89
N VAL A 68 6.56 -17.03 -6.40
CA VAL A 68 6.10 -15.64 -6.24
C VAL A 68 5.72 -15.03 -7.59
N GLU A 69 6.52 -15.28 -8.63
CA GLU A 69 6.27 -14.81 -9.99
C GLU A 69 4.94 -15.32 -10.57
N VAL A 70 4.49 -16.51 -10.13
CA VAL A 70 3.19 -17.08 -10.52
C VAL A 70 2.05 -16.37 -9.80
N VAL A 71 2.25 -16.01 -8.53
CA VAL A 71 1.31 -15.23 -7.74
C VAL A 71 1.13 -13.83 -8.35
N GLU A 72 2.23 -13.14 -8.66
CA GLU A 72 2.23 -11.81 -9.28
C GLU A 72 1.55 -11.81 -10.65
N GLU A 73 1.84 -12.82 -11.48
CA GLU A 73 1.18 -12.99 -12.78
C GLU A 73 -0.33 -13.24 -12.62
N ALA A 74 -0.73 -14.09 -11.67
CA ALA A 74 -2.14 -14.38 -11.39
C ALA A 74 -2.90 -13.15 -10.89
N GLU A 75 -2.26 -12.33 -10.06
CA GLU A 75 -2.75 -11.01 -9.63
C GLU A 75 -2.93 -10.07 -10.82
N ARG A 76 -1.89 -9.92 -11.67
CA ARG A 76 -1.95 -9.06 -12.86
C ARG A 76 -3.07 -9.46 -13.80
N LEU A 77 -3.20 -10.75 -14.12
CA LEU A 77 -4.27 -11.28 -14.96
C LEU A 77 -5.64 -11.04 -14.34
N THR A 78 -5.76 -11.14 -13.01
CA THR A 78 -7.01 -10.85 -12.30
C THR A 78 -7.38 -9.37 -12.39
N ARG A 79 -6.43 -8.44 -12.28
CA ARG A 79 -6.67 -7.00 -12.50
C ARG A 79 -7.11 -6.72 -13.94
N LEU A 80 -6.39 -7.25 -14.93
CA LEU A 80 -6.74 -7.10 -16.34
C LEU A 80 -8.16 -7.63 -16.64
N ALA A 81 -8.55 -8.76 -16.06
CA ALA A 81 -9.90 -9.31 -16.20
C ALA A 81 -11.01 -8.41 -15.63
N ARG A 82 -10.70 -7.59 -14.62
CA ARG A 82 -11.64 -6.65 -13.99
C ARG A 82 -11.74 -5.33 -14.76
N GLU A 83 -10.63 -4.88 -15.31
CA GLU A 83 -10.53 -3.62 -16.06
C GLU A 83 -11.00 -3.77 -17.51
N ALA A 84 -10.94 -4.99 -18.06
CA ALA A 84 -11.38 -5.28 -19.42
C ALA A 84 -12.85 -4.90 -19.66
N THR A 85 -13.07 -3.98 -20.59
CA THR A 85 -14.42 -3.58 -21.04
C THR A 85 -15.04 -4.61 -22.00
N ASP A 86 -14.19 -5.41 -22.66
CA ASP A 86 -14.61 -6.51 -23.54
C ASP A 86 -14.76 -7.82 -22.74
N PRO A 87 -15.97 -8.43 -22.69
CA PRO A 87 -16.20 -9.69 -21.99
C PRO A 87 -15.30 -10.84 -22.46
N ASP A 88 -14.95 -10.89 -23.75
CA ASP A 88 -14.10 -11.96 -24.30
C ASP A 88 -12.65 -11.80 -23.81
N ALA A 89 -12.15 -10.56 -23.75
CA ALA A 89 -10.85 -10.27 -23.15
C ALA A 89 -10.83 -10.61 -21.65
N ALA A 90 -11.89 -10.24 -20.92
CA ALA A 90 -12.02 -10.57 -19.50
C ALA A 90 -12.04 -12.10 -19.26
N ALA A 91 -12.73 -12.86 -20.12
CA ALA A 91 -12.73 -14.33 -20.06
C ALA A 91 -11.34 -14.91 -20.34
N HIS A 92 -10.66 -14.42 -21.37
CA HIS A 92 -9.32 -14.86 -21.73
C HIS A 92 -8.32 -14.68 -20.58
N TYR A 93 -8.33 -13.53 -19.90
CA TYR A 93 -7.44 -13.30 -18.75
C TYR A 93 -7.73 -14.26 -17.58
N ARG A 94 -9.01 -14.57 -17.31
CA ARG A 94 -9.38 -15.56 -16.28
C ARG A 94 -8.91 -16.96 -16.67
N GLU A 95 -9.12 -17.38 -17.91
CA GLU A 95 -8.65 -18.68 -18.41
C GLU A 95 -7.13 -18.81 -18.28
N ARG A 96 -6.37 -17.79 -18.68
CA ARG A 96 -4.91 -17.78 -18.56
C ARG A 96 -4.43 -17.86 -17.11
N ARG A 97 -5.10 -17.16 -16.19
CA ARG A 97 -4.81 -17.24 -14.75
C ARG A 97 -5.09 -18.64 -14.23
N ASP A 98 -6.25 -19.20 -14.58
CA ASP A 98 -6.67 -20.52 -14.10
C ASP A 98 -5.73 -21.61 -14.62
N GLU A 99 -5.33 -21.56 -15.89
CA GLU A 99 -4.29 -22.43 -16.48
C GLU A 99 -2.98 -22.32 -15.69
N LEU A 100 -2.49 -21.09 -15.49
CA LEU A 100 -1.22 -20.82 -14.83
C LEU A 100 -1.18 -21.41 -13.41
N VAL A 101 -2.19 -21.16 -12.58
CA VAL A 101 -2.15 -21.63 -11.17
C VAL A 101 -2.50 -23.12 -11.05
N THR A 102 -3.20 -23.69 -12.02
CA THR A 102 -3.49 -25.14 -12.06
C THR A 102 -2.21 -25.96 -12.24
N ASP A 103 -1.24 -25.47 -13.01
CA ASP A 103 0.07 -26.12 -13.16
C ASP A 103 0.85 -26.24 -11.84
N HIS A 104 0.46 -25.45 -10.83
CA HIS A 104 1.00 -25.48 -9.48
C HIS A 104 0.05 -26.10 -8.44
N GLU A 105 -1.02 -26.76 -8.88
CA GLU A 105 -2.04 -27.37 -8.01
C GLU A 105 -2.78 -26.34 -7.13
N TYR A 106 -3.02 -25.14 -7.64
CA TYR A 106 -3.83 -24.11 -6.98
C TYR A 106 -5.15 -23.82 -7.72
N THR A 107 -6.13 -23.30 -7.00
CA THR A 107 -7.43 -22.85 -7.51
C THR A 107 -7.68 -21.40 -7.07
N PRO A 108 -7.91 -20.47 -8.02
CA PRO A 108 -8.12 -19.08 -7.68
C PRO A 108 -9.57 -18.81 -7.27
N ARG A 109 -9.75 -17.92 -6.29
CA ARG A 109 -11.05 -17.42 -5.86
C ARG A 109 -10.97 -15.92 -5.58
N LEU A 110 -11.99 -15.18 -6.02
CA LEU A 110 -12.13 -13.77 -5.67
C LEU A 110 -13.01 -13.65 -4.41
N ARG A 111 -12.53 -12.90 -3.42
CA ARG A 111 -13.30 -12.42 -2.28
C ARG A 111 -13.70 -10.97 -2.57
N GLU A 112 -14.98 -10.74 -2.81
CA GLU A 112 -15.50 -9.44 -3.25
C GLU A 112 -15.57 -8.42 -2.11
N ASP A 113 -15.71 -8.86 -0.85
CA ASP A 113 -15.85 -7.99 0.32
C ASP A 113 -14.64 -7.07 0.55
N ASP A 114 -13.43 -7.55 0.23
CA ASP A 114 -12.15 -6.86 0.45
C ASP A 114 -11.22 -6.92 -0.77
N ASP A 115 -11.79 -7.16 -1.96
CA ASP A 115 -11.07 -7.21 -3.23
C ASP A 115 -9.81 -8.10 -3.19
N THR A 116 -9.89 -9.29 -2.60
CA THR A 116 -8.73 -10.18 -2.46
C THR A 116 -8.79 -11.37 -3.41
N LEU A 117 -7.70 -11.61 -4.15
CA LEU A 117 -7.47 -12.87 -4.85
C LEU A 117 -6.89 -13.88 -3.85
N VAL A 118 -7.58 -15.00 -3.68
CA VAL A 118 -7.12 -16.11 -2.85
C VAL A 118 -6.76 -17.29 -3.74
N LEU A 119 -5.53 -17.78 -3.65
CA LEU A 119 -5.08 -19.02 -4.29
C LEU A 119 -5.12 -20.14 -3.25
N TYR A 120 -6.09 -21.04 -3.38
CA TYR A 120 -6.20 -22.21 -2.51
C TYR A 120 -5.47 -23.40 -3.12
N PRO A 121 -4.76 -24.21 -2.33
CA PRO A 121 -4.35 -25.54 -2.77
C PRO A 121 -5.57 -26.31 -3.31
N ALA A 122 -5.44 -26.89 -4.50
CA ALA A 122 -6.53 -27.54 -5.22
C ALA A 122 -7.13 -28.71 -4.44
N GLU A 123 -6.32 -29.38 -3.60
CA GLU A 123 -6.76 -30.46 -2.73
C GLU A 123 -7.79 -30.01 -1.66
N TRP A 124 -7.78 -28.73 -1.26
CA TRP A 124 -8.79 -28.17 -0.35
C TRP A 124 -10.11 -27.91 -1.06
N MET A 125 -10.10 -27.84 -2.38
CA MET A 125 -11.28 -27.48 -3.16
C MET A 125 -12.04 -28.73 -3.59
N GLU A 126 -13.35 -28.70 -3.44
CA GLU A 126 -14.26 -29.70 -4.01
C GLU A 126 -15.52 -29.02 -4.52
N SER A 127 -15.84 -29.22 -5.80
CA SER A 127 -17.02 -28.59 -6.43
C SER A 127 -17.09 -27.07 -6.21
N GLY A 128 -15.95 -26.38 -6.32
CA GLY A 128 -15.85 -24.92 -6.13
C GLY A 128 -15.97 -24.43 -4.69
N THR A 129 -15.99 -25.34 -3.71
CA THR A 129 -16.10 -25.00 -2.28
C THR A 129 -14.89 -25.51 -1.51
N VAL A 130 -14.40 -24.68 -0.59
CA VAL A 130 -13.31 -25.05 0.34
C VAL A 130 -13.81 -26.10 1.33
N ARG A 131 -13.08 -27.20 1.47
CA ARG A 131 -13.34 -28.28 2.42
C ARG A 131 -12.46 -28.08 3.66
N MET A 132 -13.05 -27.49 4.71
CA MET A 132 -12.33 -27.17 5.95
C MET A 132 -11.61 -28.39 6.58
N ASP A 133 -12.19 -29.59 6.46
CA ASP A 133 -11.58 -30.83 6.97
C ASP A 133 -10.31 -31.28 6.23
N ARG A 134 -9.97 -30.64 5.09
CA ARG A 134 -8.76 -30.91 4.29
C ARG A 134 -7.67 -29.87 4.51
N ILE A 135 -7.94 -28.84 5.30
CA ILE A 135 -6.98 -27.78 5.61
C ILE A 135 -6.15 -28.26 6.80
N GLU A 136 -4.93 -28.71 6.52
CA GLU A 136 -3.96 -29.07 7.55
C GLU A 136 -3.14 -27.85 7.98
N ASP A 137 -2.90 -26.92 7.04
CA ASP A 137 -2.06 -25.74 7.23
C ASP A 137 -2.60 -24.58 6.39
N THR A 138 -3.14 -23.54 7.03
CA THR A 138 -3.71 -22.37 6.35
C THR A 138 -2.68 -21.52 5.63
N ASP A 139 -1.41 -21.57 6.04
CA ASP A 139 -0.34 -20.70 5.52
C ASP A 139 0.06 -21.07 4.08
N ARG A 140 -0.44 -22.21 3.58
CA ARG A 140 -0.25 -22.65 2.19
C ARG A 140 -1.15 -21.91 1.19
N ALA A 141 -2.21 -21.24 1.65
CA ALA A 141 -3.01 -20.39 0.79
C ALA A 141 -2.36 -19.02 0.60
N VAL A 142 -2.45 -18.47 -0.61
CA VAL A 142 -1.93 -17.14 -0.90
C VAL A 142 -3.09 -16.15 -0.97
N GLU A 143 -3.05 -15.10 -0.15
CA GLU A 143 -3.98 -13.97 -0.24
C GLU A 143 -3.25 -12.77 -0.83
N VAL A 144 -3.76 -12.27 -1.95
CA VAL A 144 -3.23 -11.09 -2.64
C VAL A 144 -4.32 -10.04 -2.72
N SER A 145 -4.12 -8.90 -2.06
CA SER A 145 -5.05 -7.80 -2.17
C SER A 145 -4.97 -7.17 -3.57
N LEU A 146 -6.11 -7.09 -4.24
CA LEU A 146 -6.21 -6.43 -5.55
C LEU A 146 -6.42 -4.92 -5.40
N SER A 147 -6.68 -4.45 -4.18
CA SER A 147 -6.96 -3.07 -3.81
C SER A 147 -5.96 -2.60 -2.74
N GLY A 148 -5.15 -1.58 -3.03
CA GLY A 148 -4.11 -1.08 -2.12
C GLY A 148 -2.71 -1.09 -2.75
N PRO A 149 -1.64 -0.76 -1.97
CA PRO A 149 -0.26 -0.64 -2.46
C PRO A 149 0.38 -2.01 -2.72
N GLY A 150 -0.24 -2.81 -3.59
CA GLY A 150 0.39 -3.97 -4.20
C GLY A 150 1.33 -3.47 -5.28
N ASP A 151 2.63 -3.80 -5.11
CA ASP A 151 3.79 -3.36 -5.89
C ASP A 151 4.36 -1.98 -5.47
N ALA A 152 5.55 -2.00 -4.86
CA ALA A 152 6.24 -0.80 -4.39
C ALA A 152 6.79 0.07 -5.53
N ASP A 153 7.09 -0.54 -6.68
CA ASP A 153 7.50 0.17 -7.89
C ASP A 153 6.28 0.88 -8.48
N ARG A 154 5.13 0.19 -8.54
CA ARG A 154 3.84 0.78 -8.91
C ARG A 154 3.43 1.93 -8.00
N TYR A 155 3.64 1.79 -6.69
CA TYR A 155 3.38 2.89 -5.75
C TYR A 155 4.23 4.13 -6.08
N ARG A 156 5.53 3.93 -6.37
CA ARG A 156 6.45 5.03 -6.74
C ARG A 156 6.04 5.69 -8.05
N GLU A 157 5.65 4.90 -9.05
CA GLU A 157 5.13 5.40 -10.33
C GLU A 157 3.89 6.27 -10.16
N ILE A 158 2.91 5.76 -9.42
CA ILE A 158 1.64 6.46 -9.17
C ILE A 158 1.85 7.73 -8.34
N ALA A 159 2.71 7.66 -7.32
CA ALA A 159 3.05 8.82 -6.52
C ALA A 159 3.74 9.89 -7.37
N ALA A 160 4.69 9.51 -8.24
CA ALA A 160 5.39 10.44 -9.12
C ALA A 160 4.45 11.11 -10.12
N TYR A 161 3.53 10.35 -10.74
CA TYR A 161 2.52 10.93 -11.62
C TYR A 161 1.60 11.91 -10.87
N ASN A 162 1.09 11.50 -9.70
CA ASN A 162 0.21 12.34 -8.90
C ASN A 162 0.91 13.63 -8.43
N ASP A 163 2.19 13.56 -8.07
CA ASP A 163 3.01 14.72 -7.73
C ASP A 163 3.22 15.64 -8.95
N ALA A 164 3.46 15.09 -10.14
CA ALA A 164 3.57 15.87 -11.37
C ALA A 164 2.27 16.63 -11.70
N VAL A 165 1.11 16.01 -11.45
CA VAL A 165 -0.19 16.69 -11.60
C VAL A 165 -0.34 17.81 -10.57
N VAL A 166 0.07 17.58 -9.31
CA VAL A 166 0.06 18.61 -8.27
C VAL A 166 0.91 19.82 -8.66
N ASP A 167 2.12 19.59 -9.17
CA ASP A 167 3.02 20.64 -9.62
C ASP A 167 2.40 21.41 -10.80
N ALA A 168 1.83 20.70 -11.77
CA ALA A 168 1.13 21.33 -12.88
C ALA A 168 -0.09 22.16 -12.45
N VAL A 169 -0.83 21.73 -11.41
CA VAL A 169 -1.93 22.51 -10.84
C VAL A 169 -1.38 23.75 -10.14
N ALA A 170 -0.29 23.63 -9.38
CA ALA A 170 0.35 24.75 -8.71
C ALA A 170 0.84 25.82 -9.70
N ASP A 171 1.32 25.41 -10.88
CA ASP A 171 1.77 26.34 -11.92
C ASP A 171 0.61 27.04 -12.66
N ARG A 172 -0.54 26.37 -12.78
CA ARG A 172 -1.64 26.79 -13.69
C ARG A 172 -2.86 27.36 -12.98
N ALA A 173 -3.04 27.08 -11.69
CA ALA A 173 -4.24 27.40 -10.94
C ALA A 173 -3.93 28.23 -9.68
N ALA A 174 -4.98 28.71 -9.01
CA ALA A 174 -4.84 29.40 -7.73
C ALA A 174 -4.38 28.45 -6.61
N ASP A 175 -3.72 29.00 -5.59
CA ASP A 175 -3.14 28.25 -4.48
C ASP A 175 -4.14 27.30 -3.79
N VAL A 176 -5.40 27.72 -3.64
CA VAL A 176 -6.48 26.90 -3.06
C VAL A 176 -6.67 25.57 -3.79
N HIS A 177 -6.51 25.57 -5.12
CA HIS A 177 -6.62 24.37 -5.94
C HIS A 177 -5.38 23.49 -5.78
N ALA A 178 -4.20 24.09 -5.71
CA ALA A 178 -2.94 23.37 -5.49
C ALA A 178 -2.88 22.70 -4.10
N GLU A 179 -3.35 23.37 -3.06
CA GLU A 179 -3.44 22.80 -1.70
C GLU A 179 -4.42 21.63 -1.63
N THR A 180 -5.58 21.78 -2.28
CA THR A 180 -6.55 20.68 -2.40
C THR A 180 -5.97 19.53 -3.23
N ALA A 181 -5.26 19.82 -4.33
CA ALA A 181 -4.60 18.83 -5.16
C ALA A 181 -3.57 18.00 -4.38
N ARG A 182 -2.72 18.62 -3.56
CA ARG A 182 -1.76 17.90 -2.69
C ARG A 182 -2.45 16.89 -1.78
N THR A 183 -3.51 17.33 -1.12
CA THR A 183 -4.25 16.45 -0.19
C THR A 183 -4.95 15.33 -0.96
N PHE A 184 -5.48 15.64 -2.14
CA PHE A 184 -6.13 14.65 -3.00
C PHE A 184 -5.15 13.63 -3.58
N ALA A 185 -3.97 14.07 -4.03
CA ALA A 185 -2.88 13.19 -4.46
C ALA A 185 -2.45 12.26 -3.33
N ALA A 186 -2.26 12.78 -2.11
CA ALA A 186 -1.93 11.96 -0.95
C ALA A 186 -3.02 10.91 -0.65
N PHE A 187 -4.30 11.27 -0.79
CA PHE A 187 -5.42 10.32 -0.67
C PHE A 187 -5.37 9.25 -1.76
N MET A 188 -5.25 9.64 -3.02
CA MET A 188 -5.25 8.71 -4.16
C MET A 188 -4.05 7.77 -4.14
N SER A 189 -2.85 8.29 -3.85
CA SER A 189 -1.62 7.49 -3.75
C SER A 189 -1.64 6.54 -2.55
N ASN A 190 -2.19 6.94 -1.40
CA ASN A 190 -2.10 6.13 -0.18
C ASN A 190 -3.30 5.20 0.04
N HIS A 191 -4.53 5.60 -0.31
CA HIS A 191 -5.74 4.80 -0.09
C HIS A 191 -6.13 3.95 -1.29
N TYR A 192 -5.91 4.43 -2.52
CA TYR A 192 -6.33 3.70 -3.71
C TYR A 192 -5.19 3.18 -4.56
N VAL A 193 -4.00 3.78 -4.43
CA VAL A 193 -2.85 3.49 -5.27
C VAL A 193 -3.27 3.60 -6.74
N ARG A 194 -3.79 4.78 -7.06
CA ARG A 194 -4.33 5.14 -8.38
C ARG A 194 -3.93 6.56 -8.75
N HIS A 195 -3.93 6.81 -10.05
CA HIS A 195 -3.80 8.16 -10.60
C HIS A 195 -4.98 9.03 -10.18
N VAL A 196 -4.72 10.33 -9.97
CA VAL A 196 -5.75 11.29 -9.54
C VAL A 196 -6.89 11.46 -10.55
N ASP A 197 -6.64 11.22 -11.84
CA ASP A 197 -7.65 11.28 -12.90
C ASP A 197 -8.49 10.01 -13.06
N ASP A 198 -8.11 8.91 -12.40
CA ASP A 198 -8.92 7.68 -12.30
C ASP A 198 -9.97 7.75 -11.18
N ALA A 199 -10.03 8.84 -10.43
CA ALA A 199 -10.95 8.98 -9.31
C ALA A 199 -12.41 8.99 -9.76
N THR A 200 -13.14 7.94 -9.38
CA THR A 200 -14.57 7.81 -9.63
C THR A 200 -15.39 8.84 -8.81
N PRO A 201 -16.66 9.10 -9.17
CA PRO A 201 -17.52 10.00 -8.39
C PRO A 201 -17.66 9.61 -6.91
N ALA A 202 -17.71 8.32 -6.60
CA ALA A 202 -17.80 7.82 -5.22
C ALA A 202 -16.51 8.10 -4.44
N ILE A 203 -15.34 7.87 -5.06
CA ILE A 203 -14.04 8.19 -4.47
C ILE A 203 -13.91 9.69 -4.19
N ARG A 204 -14.39 10.54 -5.11
CA ARG A 204 -14.42 12.00 -4.91
C ARG A 204 -15.36 12.42 -3.78
N GLU A 205 -16.49 11.75 -3.62
CA GLU A 205 -17.42 11.97 -2.49
C GLU A 205 -16.77 11.60 -1.17
N GLU A 206 -16.17 10.41 -1.08
CA GLU A 206 -15.40 9.98 0.09
C GLU A 206 -14.28 10.97 0.43
N PHE A 207 -13.53 11.44 -0.57
CA PHE A 207 -12.51 12.47 -0.34
C PHE A 207 -13.10 13.72 0.31
N ARG A 208 -14.21 14.24 -0.21
CA ARG A 208 -14.84 15.50 0.23
C ARG A 208 -15.45 15.40 1.61
N GLU A 209 -16.19 14.33 1.87
CA GLU A 209 -17.02 14.21 3.08
C GLU A 209 -16.25 13.56 4.24
N GLU A 210 -15.24 12.75 3.92
CA GLU A 210 -14.59 11.90 4.91
C GLU A 210 -13.10 12.20 5.06
N TYR A 211 -12.35 12.14 3.96
CA TYR A 211 -10.90 12.20 4.05
C TYR A 211 -10.39 13.62 4.31
N LEU A 212 -10.79 14.58 3.47
CA LEU A 212 -10.32 15.96 3.52
C LEU A 212 -10.60 16.61 4.89
N PRO A 213 -11.80 16.51 5.49
CA PRO A 213 -12.07 17.12 6.80
C PRO A 213 -11.28 16.49 7.95
N ARG A 214 -10.91 15.20 7.84
CA ARG A 214 -10.21 14.48 8.90
C ARG A 214 -8.68 14.59 8.80
N ASN A 215 -8.15 14.68 7.59
CA ASN A 215 -6.71 14.55 7.33
C ASN A 215 -6.08 15.82 6.76
N GLY A 216 -6.82 16.56 5.93
CA GLY A 216 -6.28 17.74 5.23
C GLY A 216 -6.41 19.05 6.01
N TRP A 217 -7.23 19.07 7.06
CA TRP A 217 -7.50 20.27 7.88
C TRP A 217 -7.79 21.52 7.01
N PRO A 218 -8.77 21.42 6.09
CA PRO A 218 -8.97 22.43 5.04
C PRO A 218 -9.42 23.76 5.62
N THR A 219 -9.06 24.84 4.94
CA THR A 219 -9.65 26.16 5.15
C THR A 219 -11.10 26.20 4.66
N ASP A 220 -11.88 27.17 5.16
CA ASP A 220 -13.26 27.41 4.66
C ASP A 220 -13.29 27.66 3.15
N GLU A 221 -12.25 28.31 2.61
CA GLU A 221 -12.12 28.56 1.18
C GLU A 221 -11.89 27.25 0.40
N GLN A 222 -11.02 26.36 0.89
CA GLN A 222 -10.82 25.03 0.28
C GLN A 222 -12.12 24.21 0.30
N LEU A 223 -12.85 24.20 1.41
CA LEU A 223 -14.15 23.50 1.48
C LEU A 223 -15.17 24.06 0.49
N ALA A 224 -15.26 25.38 0.37
CA ALA A 224 -16.17 26.03 -0.57
C ALA A 224 -15.80 25.78 -2.04
N ARG A 225 -14.52 25.50 -2.32
CA ARG A 225 -13.95 25.32 -3.67
C ARG A 225 -13.60 23.87 -3.99
N VAL A 226 -13.93 22.91 -3.13
CA VAL A 226 -13.41 21.54 -3.26
C VAL A 226 -13.82 20.89 -4.59
N GLU A 227 -15.08 21.03 -5.02
CA GLU A 227 -15.54 20.46 -6.31
C GLU A 227 -14.88 21.14 -7.52
N GLU A 228 -14.72 22.46 -7.46
CA GLU A 228 -14.00 23.23 -8.47
C GLU A 228 -12.53 22.81 -8.56
N SER A 229 -11.91 22.56 -7.41
CA SER A 229 -10.53 22.09 -7.31
C SER A 229 -10.36 20.69 -7.89
N LEU A 230 -11.26 19.75 -7.57
CA LEU A 230 -11.23 18.40 -8.14
C LEU A 230 -11.43 18.40 -9.66
N THR A 231 -12.30 19.28 -10.17
CA THR A 231 -12.48 19.48 -11.62
C THR A 231 -11.22 20.06 -12.26
N THR A 232 -10.55 20.99 -11.57
CA THR A 232 -9.29 21.59 -12.03
C THR A 232 -8.16 20.56 -12.10
N VAL A 233 -8.03 19.72 -11.07
CA VAL A 233 -7.06 18.59 -11.05
C VAL A 233 -7.29 17.68 -12.24
N GLU A 234 -8.52 17.23 -12.47
CA GLU A 234 -8.87 16.37 -13.61
C GLU A 234 -8.61 17.04 -14.96
N SER A 235 -8.84 18.35 -15.06
CA SER A 235 -8.53 19.09 -16.29
C SER A 235 -7.03 19.16 -16.54
N VAL A 236 -6.23 19.42 -15.51
CA VAL A 236 -4.78 19.56 -15.63
C VAL A 236 -4.11 18.21 -15.87
N ALA A 237 -4.58 17.15 -15.23
CA ALA A 237 -4.05 15.79 -15.40
C ALA A 237 -4.06 15.33 -16.87
N ARG A 238 -5.11 15.67 -17.62
CA ARG A 238 -5.20 15.36 -19.07
C ARG A 238 -4.08 15.95 -19.92
N ASP A 239 -3.39 16.97 -19.41
CA ASP A 239 -2.30 17.68 -20.10
C ASP A 239 -0.93 17.32 -19.50
N VAL A 240 -0.85 16.36 -18.58
CA VAL A 240 0.39 15.88 -17.96
C VAL A 240 0.74 14.53 -18.61
N GLU A 241 1.97 14.42 -19.12
CA GLU A 241 2.51 13.14 -19.58
C GLU A 241 3.01 12.33 -18.38
N GLU A 242 2.85 11.00 -18.44
CA GLU A 242 3.38 10.09 -17.41
C GLU A 242 4.91 10.27 -17.31
N PRO A 243 5.46 10.53 -16.11
CA PRO A 243 6.89 10.68 -15.95
C PRO A 243 7.60 9.35 -16.22
N GLU A 244 8.58 9.34 -17.11
CA GLU A 244 9.47 8.18 -17.27
C GLU A 244 10.26 7.98 -15.97
N ILE A 245 9.90 6.95 -15.19
CA ILE A 245 10.72 6.55 -14.05
C ILE A 245 11.91 5.76 -14.60
N GLU A 246 13.10 6.37 -14.57
CA GLU A 246 14.35 5.64 -14.80
C GLU A 246 14.54 4.64 -13.65
N ASP A 247 14.38 3.36 -13.96
CA ASP A 247 14.75 2.25 -13.08
C ASP A 247 16.20 2.47 -12.64
N PRO A 248 16.51 2.53 -11.32
CA PRO A 248 17.89 2.62 -10.89
C PRO A 248 18.61 1.38 -11.38
N GLU A 249 19.58 1.54 -12.28
CA GLU A 249 20.39 0.45 -12.82
C GLU A 249 20.85 -0.46 -11.67
N ILE A 250 20.22 -1.61 -11.52
CA ILE A 250 20.74 -2.68 -10.69
C ILE A 250 22.01 -3.13 -11.39
N GLU A 251 23.16 -2.65 -10.91
CA GLU A 251 24.48 -3.16 -11.29
C GLU A 251 24.45 -4.68 -11.14
N LYS A 252 24.29 -5.38 -12.27
CA LYS A 252 24.39 -6.83 -12.31
C LYS A 252 25.78 -7.17 -11.78
N PRO A 253 25.90 -7.97 -10.70
CA PRO A 253 27.21 -8.36 -10.21
C PRO A 253 27.95 -9.06 -11.35
N ASN A 254 29.13 -8.55 -11.68
CA ASN A 254 29.99 -9.09 -12.71
C ASN A 254 30.46 -10.50 -12.28
N ILE A 255 29.73 -11.55 -12.69
CA ILE A 255 30.17 -12.93 -12.50
C ILE A 255 31.14 -13.26 -13.65
N GLU A 256 32.33 -12.67 -13.58
CA GLU A 256 33.48 -13.15 -14.35
C GLU A 256 34.27 -14.16 -13.50
N GLY A 257 34.34 -15.40 -14.01
CA GLY A 257 35.48 -16.28 -13.78
C GLY A 257 35.30 -17.40 -12.75
N SER A 258 34.60 -18.46 -13.11
CA SER A 258 35.00 -19.82 -12.70
C SER A 258 34.39 -20.85 -13.66
N GLY A 259 34.99 -20.96 -14.85
CA GLY A 259 34.77 -22.12 -15.71
C GLY A 259 35.51 -23.32 -15.09
N PRO A 260 34.90 -24.51 -15.00
CA PRO A 260 35.58 -25.68 -14.47
C PRO A 260 36.67 -26.15 -15.45
N ASP A 261 37.87 -26.37 -14.93
CA ASP A 261 38.96 -27.09 -15.59
C ASP A 261 38.44 -28.45 -16.10
N GLU A 262 38.46 -28.66 -17.42
CA GLU A 262 38.35 -29.99 -18.02
C GLU A 262 39.65 -30.77 -17.76
N PRO A 263 39.61 -32.02 -17.28
CA PRO A 263 40.80 -32.84 -17.20
C PRO A 263 41.12 -33.44 -18.58
N GLU A 264 42.35 -33.25 -19.05
CA GLU A 264 42.92 -33.98 -20.18
C GLU A 264 42.92 -35.51 -19.92
N ILE A 265 42.29 -36.27 -20.82
CA ILE A 265 42.57 -37.69 -21.09
C ILE A 265 42.50 -37.98 -22.60
#